data_AF-A0A974GZ19-F1
#
_entry.id   AF-A0A974GZ19-F1
#
_cell.length_a   1.000
_cell.length_b   1.000
_cell.length_c   1.000
_cell.angle_alpha   90.00
_cell.angle_beta   90.00
_cell.angle_gamma   90.00
#
_symmetry.space_group_name_H-M   'P 1'
#
loop_
_entity.id
_entity.type
_entity.pdbx_description
1 polymer ?
#
loop_
_entity_poly.entity_id
_entity_poly.type
_entity_poly.pdbx_seq_one_letter_code
_entity_poly.pdbx_strand_id
1 'polypeptide(L)'
;MFNCSYKVLNASAIPEGQFIDNKKACEKLLGSIDIDHTQYKLGHTKVFFKAGLLGTLEEMRDEKLAQLITCTQALCRGFLMRVEFKKMMERREAIYVIQYNLRSFMNVKHWPWMKLYFKIKPLLQSAETEKEMANMKEEFEKTKEALVKAEAKKKELEEKMVSLLQEKNDLVLQVQSEGETLADSEERCEGLIKSKIQLESKLKELTERLEDEEESNAELTAKKRKLEDECSELKKDIDDLELTLAKVEKEKHATENK
;
A
#
# COMPACT_ATOMS: atom_id res chain seq x y z
N MET A 1 -13.43 -2.55 -11.75
CA MET A 1 -13.72 -4.00 -11.81
C MET A 1 -14.86 -4.29 -12.78
N PHE A 2 -16.09 -3.83 -12.53
CA PHE A 2 -17.25 -4.04 -13.42
C PHE A 2 -16.99 -3.66 -14.89
N ASN A 3 -16.58 -2.41 -15.17
CA ASN A 3 -16.30 -1.98 -16.55
C ASN A 3 -15.26 -2.83 -17.28
N CYS A 4 -14.20 -3.27 -16.59
CA CYS A 4 -13.16 -4.10 -17.20
C CYS A 4 -13.70 -5.50 -17.52
N SER A 5 -14.53 -6.07 -16.64
CA SER A 5 -15.07 -7.43 -16.80
C SER A 5 -16.12 -7.54 -17.90
N TYR A 6 -16.96 -6.51 -18.09
CA TYR A 6 -18.08 -6.58 -19.05
C TYR A 6 -17.83 -5.86 -20.38
N LYS A 7 -16.67 -5.18 -20.56
CA LYS A 7 -16.31 -4.56 -21.85
C LYS A 7 -16.34 -5.57 -23.01
N VAL A 8 -16.09 -6.86 -22.74
CA VAL A 8 -16.13 -7.93 -23.75
C VAL A 8 -17.53 -8.16 -24.34
N LEU A 9 -18.60 -7.78 -23.64
CA LEU A 9 -19.97 -7.91 -24.14
C LEU A 9 -20.21 -6.98 -25.33
N ASN A 10 -19.64 -5.78 -25.29
CA ASN A 10 -19.69 -4.83 -26.39
C ASN A 10 -18.48 -3.90 -26.38
N ALA A 11 -17.42 -4.29 -27.09
CA ALA A 11 -16.17 -3.52 -27.15
C ALA A 11 -16.35 -2.16 -27.85
N SER A 12 -17.34 -2.03 -28.75
CA SER A 12 -17.63 -0.79 -29.49
C SER A 12 -18.36 0.26 -28.67
N ALA A 13 -18.91 -0.10 -27.50
CA ALA A 13 -19.64 0.83 -26.64
C ALA A 13 -18.73 1.89 -25.96
N ILE A 14 -17.43 1.60 -25.82
CA ILE A 14 -16.45 2.49 -25.19
C ILE A 14 -15.29 2.73 -26.18
N PRO A 15 -15.17 3.94 -26.77
CA PRO A 15 -14.07 4.30 -27.66
C PRO A 15 -12.70 4.07 -27.01
N GLU A 16 -11.77 3.45 -27.72
CA GLU A 16 -10.40 3.23 -27.22
C GLU A 16 -9.58 4.52 -27.28
N GLY A 17 -8.82 4.81 -26.21
CA GLY A 17 -7.89 5.94 -26.14
C GLY A 17 -8.49 7.27 -25.64
N GLN A 18 -9.80 7.36 -25.42
CA GLN A 18 -10.41 8.53 -24.76
C GLN A 18 -10.68 8.25 -23.29
N PHE A 19 -10.22 9.13 -22.40
CA PHE A 19 -10.56 9.07 -20.98
C PHE A 19 -12.04 9.41 -20.81
N ILE A 20 -12.84 8.41 -20.43
CA ILE A 20 -14.27 8.56 -20.13
C ILE A 20 -14.46 8.28 -18.64
N ASP A 21 -15.25 9.12 -17.98
CA ASP A 21 -15.63 8.91 -16.58
C ASP A 21 -16.24 7.51 -16.39
N ASN A 22 -15.80 6.79 -15.35
CA ASN A 22 -16.17 5.40 -15.10
C ASN A 22 -17.69 5.21 -15.00
N LYS A 23 -18.41 6.19 -14.43
CA LYS A 23 -19.87 6.12 -14.33
C LYS A 23 -20.54 6.21 -15.70
N LYS A 24 -20.10 7.14 -16.54
CA LYS A 24 -20.58 7.30 -17.93
C LYS A 24 -20.21 6.10 -18.80
N ALA A 25 -19.04 5.51 -18.57
CA ALA A 25 -18.62 4.29 -19.24
C ALA A 25 -19.49 3.08 -18.85
N CYS A 26 -19.80 2.91 -17.57
CA CYS A 26 -20.76 1.89 -17.09
C CYS A 26 -22.14 2.08 -17.73
N GLU A 27 -22.62 3.32 -17.80
CA GLU A 27 -23.93 3.65 -18.36
C GLU A 27 -24.02 3.34 -19.85
N LYS A 28 -23.01 3.75 -20.63
CA LYS A 28 -22.92 3.41 -22.06
C LYS A 28 -22.81 1.91 -22.29
N LEU A 29 -22.02 1.21 -21.49
CA LEU A 29 -21.85 -0.23 -21.62
C LEU A 29 -23.15 -0.97 -21.32
N LEU A 30 -23.79 -0.68 -20.18
CA LEU A 30 -25.06 -1.31 -19.80
C LEU A 30 -26.21 -0.94 -20.73
N GLY A 31 -26.24 0.29 -21.27
CA GLY A 31 -27.22 0.70 -22.28
C GLY A 31 -26.96 0.18 -23.69
N SER A 32 -25.76 -0.34 -23.96
CA SER A 32 -25.44 -1.02 -25.22
C SER A 32 -25.81 -2.50 -25.23
N ILE A 33 -26.20 -3.03 -24.08
CA ILE A 33 -26.62 -4.42 -23.88
C ILE A 33 -28.13 -4.41 -23.69
N ASP A 34 -28.84 -5.37 -24.29
CA ASP A 34 -30.28 -5.49 -24.19
C ASP A 34 -30.70 -6.03 -22.81
N ILE A 35 -30.71 -5.13 -21.80
CA ILE A 35 -31.12 -5.42 -20.43
C ILE A 35 -32.13 -4.38 -19.95
N ASP A 36 -33.08 -4.80 -19.10
CA ASP A 36 -34.06 -3.90 -18.52
C ASP A 36 -33.40 -2.88 -17.56
N HIS A 37 -33.49 -1.60 -17.90
CA HIS A 37 -32.94 -0.49 -17.11
C HIS A 37 -33.55 -0.32 -15.71
N THR A 38 -34.67 -0.97 -15.41
CA THR A 38 -35.25 -1.00 -14.05
C THR A 38 -34.57 -2.01 -13.12
N GLN A 39 -33.72 -2.89 -13.66
CA GLN A 39 -33.06 -3.97 -12.93
C GLN A 39 -31.71 -3.56 -12.33
N TYR A 40 -31.19 -2.38 -12.65
CA TYR A 40 -29.95 -1.88 -12.09
C TYR A 40 -30.01 -0.40 -11.71
N LYS A 41 -29.11 0.02 -10.81
CA LYS A 41 -28.91 1.43 -10.44
C LYS A 41 -27.42 1.74 -10.31
N LEU A 42 -26.99 2.87 -10.88
CA LEU A 42 -25.62 3.37 -10.81
C LEU A 42 -25.45 4.29 -9.60
N GLY A 43 -24.65 3.88 -8.62
CA GLY A 43 -24.14 4.75 -7.55
C GLY A 43 -22.88 5.51 -7.97
N HIS A 44 -22.27 6.25 -7.04
CA HIS A 44 -21.01 6.97 -7.30
C HIS A 44 -19.81 6.04 -7.47
N THR A 45 -19.76 4.96 -6.69
CA THR A 45 -18.62 4.00 -6.67
C THR A 45 -19.07 2.57 -6.99
N LYS A 46 -20.37 2.26 -6.88
CA LYS A 46 -20.91 0.90 -7.00
C LYS A 46 -22.10 0.86 -7.95
N VAL A 47 -22.30 -0.28 -8.62
CA VAL A 47 -23.51 -0.59 -9.39
C VAL A 47 -24.32 -1.61 -8.60
N PHE A 48 -25.62 -1.37 -8.46
CA PHE A 48 -26.56 -2.23 -7.76
C PHE A 48 -27.42 -2.96 -8.78
N PHE A 49 -27.57 -4.27 -8.59
CA PHE A 49 -28.39 -5.14 -9.45
C PHE A 49 -29.51 -5.75 -8.62
N LYS A 50 -30.70 -5.91 -9.21
CA LYS A 50 -31.72 -6.82 -8.68
C LYS A 50 -31.24 -8.27 -8.79
N ALA A 51 -31.81 -9.14 -7.97
CA ALA A 51 -31.50 -10.57 -8.01
C ALA A 51 -31.72 -11.16 -9.42
N GLY A 52 -30.81 -12.01 -9.88
CA GLY A 52 -30.87 -12.64 -11.19
C GLY A 52 -30.09 -11.91 -12.30
N LEU A 53 -30.13 -10.57 -12.36
CA LEU A 53 -29.50 -9.82 -13.46
C LEU A 53 -27.99 -10.04 -13.56
N LEU A 54 -27.29 -10.14 -12.42
CA LEU A 54 -25.84 -10.39 -12.44
C LEU A 54 -25.51 -11.77 -13.03
N GLY A 55 -26.33 -12.79 -12.76
CA GLY A 55 -26.16 -14.13 -13.33
C GLY A 55 -26.32 -14.11 -14.85
N THR A 56 -27.36 -13.43 -15.36
CA THR A 56 -27.57 -13.26 -16.80
C THR A 56 -26.40 -12.51 -17.46
N LEU A 57 -25.86 -11.47 -16.83
CA LEU A 57 -24.70 -10.74 -17.35
C LEU A 57 -23.43 -11.62 -17.39
N GLU A 58 -23.23 -12.49 -16.41
CA GLU A 58 -22.14 -13.47 -16.40
C GLU A 58 -22.31 -14.50 -17.53
N GLU A 59 -23.52 -15.06 -17.72
CA GLU A 59 -23.80 -16.02 -18.80
C GLU A 59 -23.55 -15.44 -20.19
N MET A 60 -24.04 -14.21 -20.46
CA MET A 60 -23.78 -13.52 -21.72
C MET A 60 -22.28 -13.28 -21.94
N ARG A 61 -21.54 -13.02 -20.86
CA ARG A 61 -20.09 -12.79 -20.93
C ARG A 61 -19.36 -14.08 -21.27
N ASP A 62 -19.72 -15.16 -20.60
CA ASP A 62 -19.10 -16.46 -20.79
C ASP A 62 -19.35 -17.03 -22.19
N GLU A 63 -20.54 -16.79 -22.77
CA GLU A 63 -20.82 -17.13 -24.16
C GLU A 63 -19.91 -16.37 -25.15
N LYS A 64 -19.74 -15.06 -24.96
CA LYS A 64 -18.82 -14.25 -25.78
C LYS A 64 -17.37 -14.67 -25.60
N LEU A 65 -16.95 -14.96 -24.38
CA LEU A 65 -15.61 -15.46 -24.10
C LEU A 65 -15.38 -16.82 -24.75
N ALA A 66 -16.35 -17.73 -24.70
CA ALA A 66 -16.25 -19.03 -25.35
C ALA A 66 -16.04 -18.91 -26.86
N GLN A 67 -16.75 -17.99 -27.53
CA GLN A 67 -16.56 -17.71 -28.96
C GLN A 67 -15.14 -17.19 -29.25
N LEU A 68 -14.67 -16.19 -28.49
CA LEU A 68 -13.33 -15.60 -28.65
C LEU A 68 -12.21 -16.61 -28.39
N ILE A 69 -12.35 -17.42 -27.34
CA ILE A 69 -11.41 -18.49 -27.00
C ILE A 69 -11.40 -19.53 -28.13
N THR A 70 -12.55 -19.92 -28.65
CA THR A 70 -12.63 -20.89 -29.76
C THR A 70 -11.91 -20.39 -31.01
N CYS A 71 -12.11 -19.13 -31.39
CA CYS A 71 -11.37 -18.50 -32.50
C CYS A 71 -9.86 -18.47 -32.24
N THR A 72 -9.45 -18.08 -31.04
CA THR A 72 -8.03 -18.03 -30.64
C THR A 72 -7.40 -19.42 -30.70
N GLN A 73 -8.06 -20.42 -30.14
CA GLN A 73 -7.59 -21.80 -30.18
C GLN A 73 -7.52 -22.35 -31.62
N ALA A 74 -8.49 -22.01 -32.48
CA ALA A 74 -8.47 -22.39 -33.89
C ALA A 74 -7.25 -21.79 -34.62
N LEU A 75 -6.91 -20.52 -34.35
CA LEU A 75 -5.71 -19.88 -34.89
C LEU A 75 -4.43 -20.55 -34.39
N CYS A 76 -4.33 -20.83 -33.08
CA CYS A 76 -3.18 -21.53 -32.51
C CYS A 76 -3.00 -22.93 -33.08
N ARG A 77 -4.07 -23.73 -33.16
CA ARG A 77 -4.04 -25.07 -33.76
C ARG A 77 -3.67 -25.00 -35.24
N GLY A 78 -4.21 -24.04 -35.98
CA GLY A 78 -3.86 -23.81 -37.39
C GLY A 78 -2.39 -23.44 -37.58
N PHE A 79 -1.84 -22.57 -36.71
CA PHE A 79 -0.42 -22.22 -36.74
C PHE A 79 0.46 -23.44 -36.47
N LEU A 80 0.18 -24.20 -35.41
CA LEU A 80 0.92 -25.41 -35.06
C LEU A 80 0.91 -26.43 -36.20
N MET A 81 -0.25 -26.68 -36.81
CA MET A 81 -0.36 -27.62 -37.92
C MET A 81 0.38 -27.15 -39.17
N ARG A 82 0.42 -25.84 -39.48
CA ARG A 82 1.22 -25.31 -40.59
C ARG A 82 2.71 -25.47 -40.37
N VAL A 83 3.18 -25.25 -39.14
CA VAL A 83 4.58 -25.47 -38.77
C VAL A 83 4.94 -26.95 -38.90
N GLU A 84 4.09 -27.85 -38.41
CA GLU A 84 4.35 -29.29 -38.52
C GLU A 84 4.26 -29.77 -39.98
N PHE A 85 3.31 -29.24 -40.76
CA PHE A 85 3.19 -29.54 -42.19
C PHE A 85 4.44 -29.15 -42.97
N LYS A 86 5.04 -27.99 -42.67
CA LYS A 86 6.31 -27.59 -43.29
C LYS A 86 7.42 -28.60 -43.00
N LYS A 87 7.56 -29.05 -41.76
CA LYS A 87 8.53 -30.10 -41.38
C LYS A 87 8.24 -31.43 -42.09
N MET A 88 6.96 -31.80 -42.25
CA MET A 88 6.57 -33.02 -42.98
C MET A 88 6.94 -32.92 -44.47
N MET A 89 6.73 -31.76 -45.09
CA MET A 89 7.14 -31.51 -46.48
C MET A 89 8.66 -31.56 -46.66
N GLU A 90 9.41 -30.90 -45.78
CA GLU A 90 10.88 -30.96 -45.77
C GLU A 90 11.39 -32.40 -45.62
N ARG A 91 10.79 -33.21 -44.74
CA ARG A 91 11.11 -34.65 -44.61
C ARG A 91 10.81 -35.41 -45.90
N ARG A 92 9.67 -35.14 -46.55
CA ARG A 92 9.30 -35.79 -47.81
C ARG A 92 10.30 -35.48 -48.92
N GLU A 93 10.67 -34.22 -49.08
CA GLU A 93 11.70 -33.80 -50.05
C GLU A 93 13.07 -34.42 -49.74
N ALA A 94 13.48 -34.41 -48.47
CA ALA A 94 14.73 -35.03 -48.03
C ALA A 94 14.78 -36.52 -48.39
N ILE A 95 13.67 -37.26 -48.24
CA ILE A 95 13.59 -38.68 -48.65
C ILE A 95 13.85 -38.84 -50.14
N TYR A 96 13.23 -38.03 -51.00
CA TYR A 96 13.47 -38.10 -52.45
C TYR A 96 14.92 -37.78 -52.79
N VAL A 97 15.49 -36.73 -52.19
CA VAL A 97 16.89 -36.34 -52.39
C VAL A 97 17.83 -37.46 -51.95
N ILE A 98 17.63 -38.06 -50.78
CA ILE A 98 18.45 -39.17 -50.28
C ILE A 98 18.36 -40.37 -51.20
N GLN A 99 17.14 -40.79 -51.58
CA GLN A 99 16.95 -41.95 -52.46
C GLN A 99 17.60 -41.74 -53.84
N TYR A 100 17.42 -40.56 -54.43
CA TYR A 100 18.03 -40.21 -55.70
C TYR A 100 19.56 -40.19 -55.61
N ASN A 101 20.10 -39.51 -54.60
CA ASN A 101 21.55 -39.42 -54.40
C ASN A 101 22.17 -40.79 -54.13
N LEU A 102 21.50 -41.66 -53.36
CA LEU A 102 21.99 -43.01 -53.12
C LEU A 102 22.07 -43.83 -54.42
N ARG A 103 21.02 -43.78 -55.27
CA ARG A 103 21.03 -44.46 -56.58
C ARG A 103 22.12 -43.90 -57.49
N SER A 104 22.21 -42.57 -57.61
CA SER A 104 23.24 -41.89 -58.39
C SER A 104 24.65 -42.23 -57.91
N PHE A 105 24.88 -42.24 -56.59
CA PHE A 105 26.15 -42.63 -56.00
C PHE A 105 26.47 -44.09 -56.28
N MET A 106 25.51 -45.02 -56.18
CA MET A 106 25.73 -46.43 -56.49
C MET A 106 26.14 -46.66 -57.95
N ASN A 107 25.66 -45.84 -58.89
CA ASN A 107 26.06 -45.89 -60.29
C ASN A 107 27.49 -45.35 -60.51
N VAL A 108 27.89 -44.33 -59.76
CA VAL A 108 29.14 -43.58 -60.01
C VAL A 108 30.29 -44.02 -59.09
N LYS A 109 30.03 -44.69 -57.96
CA LYS A 109 31.04 -45.06 -56.94
C LYS A 109 32.20 -45.91 -57.48
N HIS A 110 31.97 -46.69 -58.54
CA HIS A 110 33.00 -47.52 -59.16
C HIS A 110 33.67 -46.86 -60.37
N TRP A 111 33.17 -45.71 -60.83
CA TRP A 111 33.70 -44.99 -61.98
C TRP A 111 35.13 -44.47 -61.71
N PRO A 112 36.12 -44.73 -62.59
CA PRO A 112 37.52 -44.33 -62.34
C PRO A 112 37.72 -42.84 -62.04
N TRP A 113 37.00 -41.96 -62.74
CA TRP A 113 37.07 -40.50 -62.50
C TRP A 113 36.55 -40.09 -61.12
N MET A 114 35.51 -40.75 -60.59
CA MET A 114 35.00 -40.49 -59.24
C MET A 114 35.98 -40.94 -58.16
N LYS A 115 36.64 -42.09 -58.36
CA LYS A 115 37.71 -42.57 -57.46
C LYS A 115 38.90 -41.61 -57.44
N LEU A 116 39.27 -41.05 -58.60
CA LEU A 116 40.31 -40.04 -58.70
C LEU A 116 39.92 -38.76 -57.94
N TYR A 117 38.69 -38.26 -58.15
CA TYR A 117 38.17 -37.10 -57.43
C TYR A 117 38.22 -37.27 -55.91
N PHE A 118 37.78 -38.41 -55.36
CA PHE A 118 37.85 -38.66 -53.92
C PHE A 118 39.27 -38.75 -53.36
N LYS A 119 40.26 -39.14 -54.16
CA LYS A 119 41.68 -39.12 -53.75
C LYS A 119 42.27 -37.71 -53.79
N ILE A 120 41.85 -36.88 -54.73
CA ILE A 120 42.37 -35.51 -54.90
C ILE A 120 41.68 -34.52 -53.96
N LYS A 121 40.37 -34.67 -53.71
CA LYS A 121 39.57 -33.71 -52.94
C LYS A 121 40.13 -33.41 -51.53
N PRO A 122 40.55 -34.40 -50.71
CA PRO A 122 41.14 -34.13 -49.40
C PRO A 122 42.51 -33.45 -49.47
N LEU A 123 43.22 -33.56 -50.60
CA LEU A 123 44.50 -32.90 -50.82
C LEU A 123 44.33 -31.41 -51.16
N LEU A 124 43.09 -30.97 -51.46
CA LEU A 124 42.73 -29.57 -51.62
C LEU A 124 42.45 -28.95 -50.23
N GLN A 125 43.52 -28.80 -49.46
CA GLN A 125 43.56 -28.22 -48.10
C GLN A 125 42.80 -26.88 -47.95
N SER A 126 42.58 -26.16 -49.05
CA SER A 126 41.91 -24.86 -49.06
C SER A 126 40.43 -24.91 -48.67
N ALA A 127 39.70 -25.98 -49.00
CA ALA A 127 38.25 -26.03 -48.79
C ALA A 127 37.85 -26.29 -47.32
N GLU A 128 38.64 -27.09 -46.59
CA GLU A 128 38.38 -27.41 -45.18
C GLU A 128 38.80 -26.26 -44.27
N THR A 129 39.95 -25.66 -44.55
CA THR A 129 40.46 -24.47 -43.84
C THR A 129 39.57 -23.23 -44.04
N GLU A 130 38.96 -23.05 -45.21
CA GLU A 130 38.02 -21.95 -45.46
C GLU A 130 36.72 -22.10 -44.65
N LYS A 131 36.20 -23.33 -44.52
CA LYS A 131 35.02 -23.61 -43.70
C LYS A 131 35.30 -23.41 -42.21
N GLU A 132 36.45 -23.88 -41.72
CA GLU A 132 36.89 -23.64 -40.34
C GLU A 132 37.08 -22.15 -40.05
N MET A 133 37.68 -21.41 -40.99
CA MET A 133 37.86 -19.96 -40.85
C MET A 133 36.53 -19.22 -40.84
N ALA A 134 35.54 -19.64 -41.63
CA ALA A 134 34.21 -19.05 -41.62
C ALA A 134 33.50 -19.27 -40.28
N ASN A 135 33.54 -20.50 -39.75
CA ASN A 135 32.96 -20.82 -38.43
C ASN A 135 33.65 -20.02 -37.32
N MET A 136 34.99 -19.95 -37.33
CA MET A 136 35.73 -19.24 -36.30
C MET A 136 35.47 -17.72 -36.33
N LYS A 137 35.26 -17.14 -37.52
CA LYS A 137 34.84 -15.72 -37.64
C LYS A 137 33.45 -15.49 -37.07
N GLU A 138 32.49 -16.38 -37.32
CA GLU A 138 31.14 -16.26 -36.76
C GLU A 138 31.15 -16.37 -35.23
N GLU A 139 31.88 -17.33 -34.68
CA GLU A 139 32.03 -17.49 -33.23
C GLU A 139 32.75 -16.31 -32.58
N PHE A 140 33.78 -15.77 -33.24
CA PHE A 140 34.50 -14.60 -32.79
C PHE A 140 33.59 -13.37 -32.72
N GLU A 141 32.83 -13.08 -33.77
CA GLU A 141 31.91 -11.93 -33.77
C GLU A 141 30.80 -12.09 -32.73
N LYS A 142 30.20 -13.28 -32.59
CA LYS A 142 29.22 -13.55 -31.52
C LYS A 142 29.79 -13.32 -30.13
N THR A 143 31.01 -13.80 -29.88
CA THR A 143 31.66 -13.65 -28.58
C THR A 143 32.01 -12.20 -28.29
N LYS A 144 32.49 -11.47 -29.30
CA LYS A 144 32.80 -10.04 -29.22
C LYS A 144 31.57 -9.20 -28.94
N GLU A 145 30.45 -9.45 -29.63
CA GLU A 145 29.19 -8.77 -29.34
C GLU A 145 28.66 -9.07 -27.94
N ALA A 146 28.77 -10.33 -27.48
CA ALA A 146 28.37 -10.72 -26.14
C ALA A 146 29.23 -10.03 -25.07
N LEU A 147 30.54 -9.92 -25.30
CA LEU A 147 31.47 -9.23 -24.40
C LEU A 147 31.11 -7.74 -24.27
N VAL A 148 30.89 -7.03 -25.38
CA VAL A 148 30.52 -5.61 -25.36
C VAL A 148 29.20 -5.39 -24.60
N LYS A 149 28.20 -6.24 -24.81
CA LYS A 149 26.92 -6.16 -24.07
C LYS A 149 27.11 -6.42 -22.58
N ALA A 150 27.95 -7.39 -22.22
CA ALA A 150 28.24 -7.72 -20.83
C ALA A 150 29.00 -6.60 -20.11
N GLU A 151 29.99 -6.00 -20.77
CA GLU A 151 30.76 -4.86 -20.23
C GLU A 151 29.87 -3.63 -20.02
N ALA A 152 29.00 -3.31 -20.98
CA ALA A 152 28.04 -2.22 -20.85
C ALA A 152 27.09 -2.44 -19.66
N LYS A 153 26.56 -3.66 -19.52
CA LYS A 153 25.67 -4.01 -18.41
C LYS A 153 26.38 -4.00 -17.06
N LYS A 154 27.64 -4.46 -17.02
CA LYS A 154 28.48 -4.40 -15.82
C LYS A 154 28.67 -2.96 -15.35
N LYS A 155 29.01 -2.05 -16.28
CA LYS A 155 29.20 -0.64 -15.97
C LYS A 155 27.93 0.02 -15.41
N GLU A 156 26.77 -0.25 -16.02
CA GLU A 156 25.48 0.25 -15.54
C GLU A 156 25.15 -0.25 -14.12
N LEU A 157 25.47 -1.52 -13.82
CA LEU A 157 25.25 -2.11 -12.49
C LEU A 157 26.21 -1.54 -11.44
N GLU A 158 27.47 -1.29 -11.81
CA GLU A 158 28.45 -0.65 -10.92
C GLU A 158 28.03 0.78 -10.56
N GLU A 159 27.55 1.57 -11.53
CA GLU A 159 27.03 2.92 -11.30
C GLU A 159 25.81 2.91 -10.35
N LYS A 160 24.86 1.97 -10.56
CA LYS A 160 23.71 1.79 -9.66
C LYS A 160 24.13 1.37 -8.25
N MET A 161 25.14 0.52 -8.13
CA MET A 161 25.64 0.06 -6.83
C MET A 161 26.24 1.20 -6.01
N VAL A 162 26.97 2.11 -6.66
CA VAL A 162 27.52 3.32 -6.00
C VAL A 162 26.38 4.21 -5.48
N SER A 163 25.35 4.46 -6.30
CA SER A 163 24.18 5.26 -5.89
C SER A 163 23.47 4.66 -4.68
N LEU A 164 23.24 3.35 -4.68
CA LEU A 164 22.57 2.65 -3.57
C LEU A 164 23.42 2.64 -2.30
N LEU A 165 24.74 2.53 -2.41
CA LEU A 165 25.64 2.62 -1.26
C LEU A 165 25.62 4.02 -0.65
N GLN A 166 25.54 5.06 -1.47
CA GLN A 166 25.43 6.44 -1.00
C GLN A 166 24.09 6.67 -0.29
N GLU A 167 22.97 6.30 -0.90
CA GLU A 167 21.64 6.41 -0.29
C GLU A 167 21.54 5.63 1.04
N LYS A 168 22.13 4.43 1.09
CA LYS A 168 22.22 3.65 2.34
C LYS A 168 22.97 4.42 3.42
N ASN A 169 24.12 5.02 3.11
CA ASN A 169 24.91 5.75 4.08
C ASN A 169 24.17 7.01 4.57
N ASP A 170 23.50 7.73 3.67
CA ASP A 170 22.71 8.90 4.00
C ASP A 170 21.55 8.54 4.94
N LEU A 171 20.84 7.43 4.66
CA LEU A 171 19.77 6.92 5.53
C LEU A 171 20.31 6.48 6.91
N VAL A 172 21.49 5.86 6.97
CA VAL A 172 22.11 5.48 8.26
C VAL A 172 22.42 6.71 9.09
N LEU A 173 22.97 7.77 8.47
CA LEU A 173 23.24 9.04 9.17
C LEU A 173 21.94 9.71 9.63
N GLN A 174 20.89 9.69 8.80
CA GLN A 174 19.58 10.22 9.17
C GLN A 174 19.00 9.48 10.38
N VAL A 175 18.99 8.14 10.34
CA VAL A 175 18.49 7.31 11.45
C VAL A 175 19.27 7.57 12.74
N GLN A 176 20.59 7.76 12.66
CA GLN A 176 21.40 8.09 13.83
C GLN A 176 21.00 9.46 14.42
N SER A 177 20.84 10.48 13.57
CA SER A 177 20.43 11.82 14.00
C SER A 177 19.01 11.87 14.58
N GLU A 178 18.09 11.10 14.01
CA GLU A 178 16.72 10.95 14.53
C GLU A 178 16.72 10.20 15.86
N GLY A 179 17.60 9.20 16.02
CA GLY A 179 17.80 8.47 17.28
C GLY A 179 18.31 9.38 18.40
N GLU A 180 19.28 10.25 18.13
CA GLU A 180 19.77 11.25 19.09
C GLU A 180 18.66 12.25 19.47
N THR A 181 17.92 12.76 18.47
CA THR A 181 16.80 13.68 18.70
C THR A 181 15.68 13.04 19.52
N LEU A 182 15.41 11.75 19.30
CA LEU A 182 14.43 10.99 20.07
C LEU A 182 14.89 10.83 21.52
N ALA A 183 16.16 10.48 21.75
CA ALA A 183 16.71 10.35 23.09
C ALA A 183 16.63 11.67 23.89
N ASP A 184 16.97 12.80 23.25
CA ASP A 184 16.82 14.14 23.85
C ASP A 184 15.36 14.47 24.21
N SER A 185 14.43 14.06 23.35
CA SER A 185 12.99 14.26 23.58
C SER A 185 12.47 13.36 24.71
N GLU A 186 12.95 12.13 24.80
CA GLU A 186 12.64 11.19 25.88
C GLU A 186 13.13 11.71 27.24
N GLU A 187 14.37 12.21 27.32
CA GLU A 187 14.92 12.81 28.54
C GLU A 187 14.09 14.01 28.99
N ARG A 188 13.68 14.88 28.05
CA ARG A 188 12.79 16.01 28.33
C ARG A 188 11.44 15.56 28.88
N CYS A 189 10.83 14.55 28.28
CA CYS A 189 9.58 13.97 28.73
C CYS A 189 9.71 13.38 30.14
N GLU A 190 10.78 12.66 30.42
CA GLU A 190 11.02 12.09 31.75
C GLU A 190 11.20 13.18 32.81
N GLY A 191 11.92 14.26 32.49
CA GLY A 191 12.05 15.45 33.34
C GLY A 191 10.71 16.13 33.64
N LEU A 192 9.84 16.25 32.63
CA LEU A 192 8.48 16.77 32.81
C LEU A 192 7.61 15.85 33.67
N ILE A 193 7.71 14.53 33.51
CA ILE A 193 6.99 13.55 34.34
C ILE A 193 7.42 13.68 35.81
N LYS A 194 8.72 13.75 36.10
CA LYS A 194 9.24 13.95 37.46
C LYS A 194 8.73 15.26 38.07
N SER A 195 8.76 16.34 37.28
CA SER A 195 8.26 17.65 37.73
C SER A 195 6.75 17.64 37.99
N LYS A 196 5.97 16.95 37.14
CA LYS A 196 4.53 16.77 37.31
C LYS A 196 4.22 16.05 38.62
N ILE A 197 4.90 14.94 38.92
CA ILE A 197 4.69 14.19 40.17
C ILE A 197 4.97 15.07 41.39
N GLN A 198 6.05 15.86 41.37
CA GLN A 198 6.37 16.79 42.46
C GLN A 198 5.29 17.88 42.64
N LEU A 199 4.78 18.43 41.53
CA LEU A 199 3.72 19.44 41.56
C LEU A 199 2.39 18.85 42.04
N GLU A 200 2.03 17.64 41.62
CA GLU A 200 0.83 16.93 42.11
C GLU A 200 0.91 16.66 43.62
N SER A 201 2.09 16.27 44.14
CA SER A 201 2.31 16.11 45.58
C SER A 201 2.13 17.43 46.35
N LYS A 202 2.71 18.54 45.85
CA LYS A 202 2.55 19.87 46.47
C LYS A 202 1.11 20.36 46.43
N LEU A 203 0.42 20.11 45.32
CA LEU A 203 -0.97 20.48 45.17
C LEU A 203 -1.83 19.74 46.20
N LYS A 204 -1.60 18.43 46.38
CA LYS A 204 -2.29 17.64 47.40
C LYS A 204 -2.04 18.16 48.82
N GLU A 205 -0.79 18.43 49.18
CA GLU A 205 -0.43 18.98 50.50
C GLU A 205 -1.09 20.35 50.75
N LEU A 206 -1.10 21.24 49.74
CA LEU A 206 -1.75 22.54 49.84
C LEU A 206 -3.27 22.43 49.92
N THR A 207 -3.88 21.45 49.25
CA THR A 207 -5.32 21.19 49.35
C THR A 207 -5.69 20.68 50.73
N GLU A 208 -4.98 19.70 51.29
CA GLU A 208 -5.22 19.20 52.66
C GLU A 208 -5.08 20.34 53.69
N ARG A 209 -4.05 21.17 53.56
CA ARG A 209 -3.85 22.33 54.45
C ARG A 209 -4.94 23.40 54.30
N LEU A 210 -5.47 23.59 53.09
CA LEU A 210 -6.57 24.52 52.87
C LEU A 210 -7.84 24.01 53.55
N GLU A 211 -8.13 22.70 53.45
CA GLU A 211 -9.26 22.07 54.13
C GLU A 211 -9.18 22.23 55.65
N ASP A 212 -8.00 22.02 56.26
CA ASP A 212 -7.77 22.22 57.71
C ASP A 212 -8.05 23.68 58.14
N GLU A 213 -7.58 24.66 57.36
CA GLU A 213 -7.80 26.09 57.67
C GLU A 213 -9.26 26.49 57.46
N GLU A 214 -9.96 25.92 56.47
CA GLU A 214 -11.40 26.11 56.28
C GLU A 214 -12.21 25.55 57.45
N GLU A 215 -11.86 24.39 57.98
CA GLU A 215 -12.48 23.80 59.19
C GLU A 215 -12.23 24.70 60.41
N SER A 216 -10.98 25.10 60.64
CA SER A 216 -10.60 26.03 61.73
C SER A 216 -11.36 27.35 61.65
N ASN A 217 -11.49 27.92 60.46
CA ASN A 217 -12.24 29.16 60.24
C ASN A 217 -13.75 28.96 60.50
N ALA A 218 -14.33 27.82 60.10
CA ALA A 218 -15.71 27.49 60.41
C ALA A 218 -15.93 27.35 61.93
N GLU A 219 -15.02 26.69 62.65
CA GLU A 219 -15.07 26.60 64.12
C GLU A 219 -14.96 27.97 64.79
N LEU A 220 -14.02 28.80 64.37
CA LEU A 220 -13.83 30.16 64.88
C LEU A 220 -15.07 31.01 64.63
N THR A 221 -15.67 30.89 63.44
CA THR A 221 -16.92 31.59 63.10
C THR A 221 -18.07 31.14 63.99
N ALA A 222 -18.17 29.83 64.27
CA ALA A 222 -19.19 29.29 65.18
C ALA A 222 -18.97 29.74 66.64
N LYS A 223 -17.72 29.72 67.13
CA LYS A 223 -17.36 30.23 68.47
C LYS A 223 -17.62 31.72 68.60
N LYS A 224 -17.25 32.51 67.58
CA LYS A 224 -17.53 33.94 67.51
C LYS A 224 -19.02 34.20 67.64
N ARG A 225 -19.86 33.49 66.89
CA ARG A 225 -21.32 33.64 66.96
C ARG A 225 -21.88 33.34 68.36
N LYS A 226 -21.40 32.27 69.03
CA LYS A 226 -21.79 31.98 70.42
C LYS A 226 -21.39 33.08 71.39
N LEU A 227 -20.16 33.60 71.29
CA LEU A 227 -19.69 34.69 72.14
C LEU A 227 -20.44 36.00 71.87
N GLU A 228 -20.82 36.26 70.63
CA GLU A 228 -21.67 37.40 70.26
C GLU A 228 -23.08 37.26 70.88
N ASP A 229 -23.66 36.05 70.81
CA ASP A 229 -24.95 35.73 71.45
C ASP A 229 -24.86 35.91 72.98
N GLU A 230 -23.85 35.33 73.65
CA GLU A 230 -23.61 35.48 75.10
C GLU A 230 -23.38 36.95 75.51
N CYS A 231 -22.56 37.69 74.75
CA CYS A 231 -22.38 39.13 74.99
C CYS A 231 -23.69 39.91 74.89
N SER A 232 -24.56 39.53 73.94
CA SER A 232 -25.86 40.19 73.76
C SER A 232 -26.82 39.89 74.91
N GLU A 233 -26.83 38.66 75.43
CA GLU A 233 -27.61 38.27 76.61
C GLU A 233 -27.12 38.99 77.86
N LEU A 234 -25.81 38.99 78.13
CA LEU A 234 -25.24 39.70 79.28
C LEU A 234 -25.50 41.21 79.24
N LYS A 235 -25.45 41.84 78.06
CA LYS A 235 -25.83 43.26 77.91
C LYS A 235 -27.30 43.48 78.29
N LYS A 236 -28.19 42.58 77.86
CA LYS A 236 -29.61 42.66 78.19
C LYS A 236 -29.86 42.46 79.68
N ASP A 237 -29.17 41.50 80.31
CA ASP A 237 -29.24 41.28 81.76
C ASP A 237 -28.73 42.49 82.54
N ILE A 238 -27.67 43.15 82.07
CA ILE A 238 -27.17 44.41 82.65
C ILE A 238 -28.23 45.51 82.54
N ASP A 239 -28.79 45.72 81.35
CA ASP A 239 -29.83 46.73 81.12
C ASP A 239 -31.07 46.48 82.02
N ASP A 240 -31.50 45.22 82.16
CA ASP A 240 -32.62 44.83 83.03
C ASP A 240 -32.29 45.05 84.53
N LEU A 241 -31.06 44.73 84.95
CA LEU A 241 -30.59 44.98 86.32
C LEU A 241 -30.53 46.48 86.62
N GLU A 242 -30.00 47.29 85.72
CA GLU A 242 -29.98 48.76 85.85
C GLU A 242 -31.39 49.33 85.98
N LEU A 243 -32.35 48.84 85.20
CA LEU A 243 -33.77 49.22 85.33
C LEU A 243 -34.35 48.84 86.69
N THR A 244 -34.07 47.62 87.20
CA THR A 244 -34.51 47.23 88.55
C THR A 244 -33.85 48.05 89.65
N LEU A 245 -32.56 48.37 89.52
CA LEU A 245 -31.82 49.17 90.49
C LEU A 245 -32.37 50.60 90.53
N ALA A 246 -32.61 51.22 89.37
CA ALA A 246 -33.28 52.52 89.28
C ALA A 246 -34.70 52.51 89.88
N LYS A 247 -35.41 51.38 89.77
CA LYS A 247 -36.74 51.19 90.37
C LYS A 247 -36.67 51.08 91.90
N VAL A 248 -35.73 50.28 92.42
CA VAL A 248 -35.48 50.13 93.86
C VAL A 248 -34.98 51.43 94.48
N GLU A 249 -34.12 52.19 93.79
CA GLU A 249 -33.69 53.52 94.24
C GLU A 249 -34.86 54.51 94.31
N LYS A 250 -35.78 54.47 93.34
CA LYS A 250 -37.04 55.24 93.40
C LYS A 250 -37.91 54.85 94.59
N GLU A 251 -38.06 53.54 94.85
CA GLU A 251 -38.83 53.03 95.99
C GLU A 251 -38.17 53.40 97.32
N LYS A 252 -36.84 53.32 97.41
CA LYS A 252 -36.05 53.74 98.57
C LYS A 252 -36.22 55.24 98.85
N HIS A 253 -36.11 56.08 97.82
CA HIS A 253 -36.37 57.52 97.93
C HIS A 253 -37.81 57.83 98.35
N ALA A 254 -38.77 56.98 98.00
CA ALA A 254 -40.16 57.10 98.45
C ALA A 254 -40.35 56.66 99.92
N THR A 255 -39.49 55.78 100.44
CA THR A 255 -39.53 55.32 101.85
C THR A 255 -38.69 56.16 102.81
N GLU A 256 -37.58 56.77 102.36
CA GLU A 256 -36.74 57.66 103.19
C GLU A 256 -37.34 59.07 103.37
N ASN A 257 -38.38 59.42 102.60
CA ASN A 257 -39.14 60.66 102.73
C ASN A 257 -40.46 60.50 103.53
N LYS A 258 -40.57 59.47 104.38
CA LYS A 258 -41.66 59.24 105.34
C LYS A 258 -41.14 59.27 106.77
#